data_AF-A0A962YC36-F1
#
_entry.id   AF-A0A962YC36-F1
#
_cell.length_a   1.000
_cell.length_b   1.000
_cell.length_c   1.000
_cell.angle_alpha   90.00
_cell.angle_beta   90.00
_cell.angle_gamma   90.00
#
_symmetry.space_group_name_H-M   'P 1'
#
loop_
_entity.id
_entity.type
_entity.pdbx_description
1 polymer ?
#
loop_
_entity_poly.entity_id
_entity_poly.type
_entity_poly.pdbx_seq_one_letter_code
_entity_poly.pdbx_strand_id
1 'polypeptide(L)' 'YAIIPASTASFVTELTAIGHGLGFSRTIVAHNDSLIAVKFTPGTIFDQTPGPDAGRQLNR' A
#
# COMPACT_ATOMS: atom_id res chain seq x y z
N TYR A 1 2.01 6.31 -19.92
CA TYR A 1 0.97 6.90 -19.05
C TYR A 1 0.05 5.88 -18.35
N ALA A 2 0.37 4.57 -18.31
CA ALA A 2 -0.52 3.54 -17.75
C ALA A 2 -0.32 3.22 -16.25
N ILE A 3 0.65 3.85 -15.57
CA ILE A 3 1.02 3.46 -14.20
C ILE A 3 -0.05 3.80 -13.18
N ILE A 4 -0.72 4.95 -13.30
CA ILE A 4 -1.77 5.36 -12.35
C ILE A 4 -2.95 4.39 -12.38
N PRO A 5 -3.56 4.05 -13.54
CA PRO A 5 -4.61 3.04 -13.61
C PRO A 5 -4.17 1.66 -13.10
N ALA A 6 -2.93 1.25 -13.38
CA ALA A 6 -2.40 -0.03 -12.89
C ALA A 6 -2.22 -0.03 -11.36
N SER A 7 -1.72 1.07 -10.79
CA SER A 7 -1.55 1.23 -9.34
C SER A 7 -2.88 1.27 -8.60
N THR A 8 -3.87 2.01 -9.09
CA THR A 8 -5.21 2.03 -8.46
C THR A 8 -5.90 0.68 -8.55
N ALA A 9 -5.76 -0.03 -9.67
CA ALA A 9 -6.27 -1.40 -9.81
C ALA A 9 -5.60 -2.38 -8.82
N SER A 10 -4.26 -2.33 -8.70
CA SER A 10 -3.52 -3.16 -7.73
C SER A 10 -4.00 -2.90 -6.30
N PHE A 11 -4.14 -1.62 -5.93
CA PHE A 11 -4.57 -1.27 -4.57
C PHE A 11 -6.00 -1.72 -4.27
N VAL A 12 -6.93 -1.64 -5.24
CA VAL A 12 -8.27 -2.20 -5.09
C VAL A 12 -8.21 -3.71 -4.84
N THR A 13 -7.38 -4.43 -5.59
CA THR A 13 -7.17 -5.88 -5.40
C THR A 13 -6.62 -6.19 -4.00
N GLU A 14 -5.65 -5.43 -3.51
CA GLU A 14 -5.06 -5.60 -2.17
C GLU A 14 -6.10 -5.38 -1.06
N LEU A 15 -6.88 -4.30 -1.13
CA LEU A 15 -7.94 -4.02 -0.16
C LEU A 15 -9.00 -5.12 -0.13
N THR A 16 -9.38 -5.64 -1.30
CA THR A 16 -10.33 -6.76 -1.36
C THR A 16 -9.74 -8.06 -0.82
N ALA A 17 -8.44 -8.32 -1.02
CA ALA A 17 -7.76 -9.49 -0.48
C ALA A 17 -7.71 -9.52 1.06
N ILE A 18 -7.68 -8.35 1.71
CA ILE A 18 -7.73 -8.24 3.18
C ILE A 18 -9.15 -8.11 3.75
N GLY A 19 -10.18 -8.31 2.91
CA GLY A 19 -11.58 -8.43 3.34
C GLY A 19 -12.45 -7.18 3.14
N HIS A 20 -11.95 -6.12 2.51
CA HIS A 20 -12.79 -4.95 2.21
C HIS A 20 -13.69 -5.17 0.99
N GLY A 21 -14.93 -4.69 1.08
CA GLY A 21 -15.90 -4.75 -0.01
C GLY A 21 -15.49 -3.91 -1.22
N LEU A 22 -15.78 -4.39 -2.43
CA LEU A 22 -15.38 -3.75 -3.68
C LEU A 22 -15.85 -2.29 -3.82
N GLY A 23 -17.07 -1.98 -3.34
CA GLY A 23 -17.60 -0.62 -3.33
C GLY A 23 -16.74 0.33 -2.49
N PHE A 24 -16.37 -0.10 -1.29
CA PHE A 24 -15.46 0.66 -0.43
C PHE A 24 -14.09 0.85 -1.08
N SER A 25 -13.47 -0.23 -1.58
CA SER A 25 -12.14 -0.16 -2.19
C SER A 25 -12.08 0.79 -3.39
N ARG A 26 -13.13 0.79 -4.23
CA ARG A 26 -13.24 1.72 -5.38
C ARG A 26 -13.44 3.17 -4.94
N THR A 27 -14.21 3.40 -3.88
CA THR A 27 -14.42 4.74 -3.34
C THR A 27 -13.11 5.32 -2.79
N ILE A 28 -12.28 4.52 -2.13
CA ILE A 28 -10.98 4.98 -1.59
C ILE A 28 -10.04 5.48 -2.70
N VAL A 29 -10.06 4.86 -3.88
CA VAL A 29 -9.18 5.25 -5.00
C VAL A 29 -9.79 6.29 -5.95
N ALA A 30 -11.03 6.73 -5.70
CA ALA A 30 -11.66 7.77 -6.48
C ALA A 30 -10.96 9.13 -6.22
N HIS A 31 -10.66 9.85 -7.29
CA HIS A 31 -9.90 11.10 -7.24
C HIS A 31 -10.37 12.05 -8.34
N ASN A 32 -10.42 13.34 -8.04
CA ASN A 32 -10.68 14.41 -9.01
C ASN A 32 -9.40 15.16 -9.40
N ASP A 33 -8.35 15.06 -8.57
CA ASP A 33 -7.08 15.75 -8.73
C ASP A 33 -6.02 14.88 -9.41
N SER A 34 -4.86 15.48 -9.71
CA SER A 34 -3.73 14.76 -10.30
C SER A 34 -3.11 13.78 -9.30
N LEU A 35 -2.89 12.54 -9.74
CA LEU A 35 -2.20 11.53 -8.95
C LEU A 35 -0.73 11.38 -9.34
N ILE A 36 0.06 10.94 -8.37
CA ILE A 36 1.44 10.49 -8.57
C ILE A 36 1.52 9.05 -8.06
N ALA A 37 2.01 8.14 -8.91
CA ALA A 37 2.27 6.78 -8.51
C ALA A 37 3.66 6.68 -7.88
N VAL A 38 3.75 6.12 -6.67
CA VAL A 38 5.00 5.89 -5.96
C VAL A 38 5.19 4.39 -5.76
N LYS A 39 6.38 3.89 -6.05
CA LYS A 39 6.78 2.51 -5.74
C LYS A 39 7.81 2.53 -4.62
N PHE A 40 7.52 1.82 -3.55
CA PHE A 40 8.46 1.60 -2.46
C PHE A 40 9.24 0.29 -2.69
N THR A 41 10.55 0.32 -2.47
CA THR A 41 11.41 -0.87 -2.50
C THR A 41 12.29 -0.83 -1.25
N PRO A 42 11.91 -1.54 -0.17
CA PRO A 42 12.66 -1.49 1.08
C PRO A 42 14.06 -2.08 0.89
N GLY A 43 15.09 -1.31 1.25
CA GLY A 43 16.47 -1.79 1.35
C GLY A 43 16.78 -2.41 2.71
N THR A 44 16.05 -2.00 3.75
CA THR A 44 16.22 -2.46 5.13
C THR A 44 14.85 -2.51 5.80
N ILE A 45 14.65 -3.48 6.70
CA ILE A 45 13.38 -3.70 7.40
C ILE A 45 13.67 -3.59 8.91
N PHE A 46 12.72 -3.06 9.68
CA PHE A 46 12.84 -2.88 11.13
C PHE A 46 11.60 -3.43 11.83
N ASP A 47 11.77 -3.92 13.06
CA ASP A 47 10.66 -4.30 13.93
C ASP A 47 9.91 -3.02 14.34
N GLN A 48 8.62 -2.97 14.04
CA GLN A 48 7.73 -1.87 14.43
C GLN A 48 6.73 -2.30 15.51
N THR A 49 6.89 -3.50 16.07
CA THR A 49 6.09 -3.98 17.18
C THR A 49 6.51 -3.22 18.44
N PRO A 50 5.59 -2.52 19.14
CA PRO A 50 5.92 -1.86 20.39
C PRO A 50 6.51 -2.85 21.40
N GLY A 51 7.67 -2.52 21.96
CA GLY A 51 8.38 -3.38 22.91
C GLY A 51 9.90 -3.14 22.91
N PRO A 52 10.66 -3.97 23.65
CA PRO A 52 12.12 -3.81 23.78
C PRO A 52 12.89 -3.92 22.46
N ASP A 53 12.31 -4.63 21.48
CA ASP A 53 12.92 -4.87 20.17
C ASP A 53 12.50 -3.83 19.11
N ALA A 54 11.69 -2.82 19.47
CA ALA A 54 11.25 -1.80 18.52
C ALA A 54 12.44 -1.07 17.90
N GLY A 55 12.45 -0.95 16.57
CA GLY A 55 13.55 -0.37 15.82
C GLY A 55 14.74 -1.30 15.58
N ARG A 56 14.69 -2.56 16.04
CA ARG A 56 15.69 -3.58 15.67
C ARG A 56 15.61 -3.86 14.18
N GLN A 57 16.75 -3.82 13.48
CA GLN A 57 16.82 -4.22 12.09
C GLN A 57 16.48 -5.71 11.95
N LEU A 58 15.60 -6.03 11.00
CA LEU A 58 15.24 -7.40 10.63
C LEU A 58 16.11 -7.83 9.44
N ASN A 59 16.70 -9.02 9.55
CA ASN A 59 17.41 -9.64 8.43
C ASN A 59 16.39 -10.20 7.43
N ARG A 60 16.73 -10.08 6.15
CA ARG A 60 15.87 -10.51 5.04
C ARG A 60 16.03 -11.99 4.76
#